data_AF-A0A968SUL9-F1
#
_entry.id   AF-A0A968SUL9-F1
#
_cell.length_a   1.000
_cell.length_b   1.000
_cell.length_c   1.000
_cell.angle_alpha   90.00
_cell.angle_beta   90.00
_cell.angle_gamma   90.00
#
_symmetry.space_group_name_H-M   'P 1'
#
loop_
_entity.id
_entity.type
_entity.pdbx_description
1 polymer ?
#
loop_
_entity_poly.entity_id
_entity_poly.type
_entity_poly.pdbx_seq_one_letter_code
_entity_poly.pdbx_strand_id
1 'polypeptide(L)'
;MSLDETLQALSDPSKPLSRAALKELSGLEKADVALFWQKWQTLSLDRRVAVARTFDELAEDNVDLDFQAVLLALLDDSDPHVRVQAIDGLWENDSLQLMQRLIAFLNDESGEVRAIAALSLSRFAYRAEVGELTPAEAQMLCRALLDAIVDVEQPLEVRRRAIEAVGYFAQSSEAQTEIGRAYAHPEQMMRESAVAAMGRSMRPTWFPYIERELRSISPAMRYEAARAVGELGEEGRPLLSGLLPLVDDEDNEIATATIWALGQVGGSSAKRVLERVARSKDPDRRQAADEALEELSLSELGEISMPLHFSSLDQLTTAYDHIYLSPHLDDAALSCGGAIARHAANRQHVLVITICTAAPDTNVPFSPFAAAMHADWGLSPDRVVAQRLQEDVAALEFSVPIAINSPCSTLSTVCRPITTAARRYSVPRR
;
A
#
# COMPACT_ATOMS: atom_id res chain seq x y z
N MET A 1 -19.62 22.09 -23.39
CA MET A 1 -20.33 21.78 -24.66
C MET A 1 -21.48 20.82 -24.31
N SER A 2 -22.58 20.70 -25.06
CA SER A 2 -23.53 19.63 -24.73
C SER A 2 -22.89 18.26 -25.05
N LEU A 3 -23.24 17.21 -24.30
CA LEU A 3 -22.68 15.87 -24.54
C LEU A 3 -22.93 15.41 -25.98
N ASP A 4 -24.11 15.66 -26.54
CA ASP A 4 -24.44 15.28 -27.92
C ASP A 4 -23.56 16.01 -28.95
N GLU A 5 -23.26 17.29 -28.75
CA GLU A 5 -22.32 18.04 -29.60
C GLU A 5 -20.89 17.49 -29.50
N THR A 6 -20.43 17.14 -28.29
CA THR A 6 -19.13 16.51 -28.05
C THR A 6 -19.05 15.17 -28.80
N LEU A 7 -20.05 14.30 -28.64
CA LEU A 7 -20.09 12.99 -29.29
C LEU A 7 -20.17 13.13 -30.82
N GLN A 8 -20.93 14.09 -31.33
CA GLN A 8 -21.03 14.36 -32.76
C GLN A 8 -19.68 14.83 -33.35
N ALA A 9 -18.93 15.64 -32.60
CA ALA A 9 -17.60 16.07 -33.02
C ALA A 9 -16.59 14.90 -33.08
N LEU A 10 -16.72 13.91 -32.21
CA LEU A 10 -15.89 12.70 -32.22
C LEU A 10 -16.16 11.81 -33.43
N SER A 11 -17.39 11.77 -33.91
CA SER A 11 -17.81 10.94 -35.04
C SER A 11 -17.39 11.47 -36.42
N ASP A 12 -16.90 12.70 -36.53
CA ASP A 12 -16.53 13.29 -37.82
C ASP A 12 -15.09 12.86 -38.22
N PRO A 13 -14.91 11.92 -39.18
CA PRO A 13 -13.59 11.46 -39.59
C PRO A 13 -12.76 12.54 -40.30
N SER A 14 -13.40 13.61 -40.79
CA SER A 14 -12.74 14.68 -41.55
C SER A 14 -12.05 15.72 -40.67
N LYS A 15 -12.36 15.74 -39.37
CA LYS A 15 -11.80 16.70 -38.42
C LYS A 15 -10.71 16.07 -37.55
N PRO A 16 -9.69 16.84 -37.16
CA PRO A 16 -8.73 16.38 -36.15
C PRO A 16 -9.44 16.12 -34.83
N LEU A 17 -8.93 15.17 -34.06
CA LEU A 17 -9.47 14.83 -32.75
C LEU A 17 -9.29 16.01 -31.78
N SER A 18 -10.38 16.50 -31.21
CA SER A 18 -10.34 17.63 -30.27
C SER A 18 -10.08 17.14 -28.85
N ARG A 19 -8.86 17.37 -28.33
CA ARG A 19 -8.52 17.11 -26.91
C ARG A 19 -9.46 17.84 -25.95
N ALA A 20 -9.88 19.07 -26.28
CA ALA A 20 -10.81 19.83 -25.46
C ALA A 20 -12.20 19.18 -25.38
N ALA A 21 -12.67 18.60 -26.49
CA ALA A 21 -13.95 17.89 -26.49
C ALA A 21 -13.87 16.58 -25.68
N LEU A 22 -12.74 15.87 -25.73
CA LEU A 22 -12.53 14.65 -24.95
C LEU A 22 -12.50 14.90 -23.44
N LYS A 23 -11.98 16.05 -22.99
CA LYS A 23 -12.04 16.43 -21.57
C LYS A 23 -13.47 16.52 -21.03
N GLU A 24 -14.45 16.85 -21.88
CA GLU A 24 -15.87 16.90 -21.50
C GLU A 24 -16.46 15.50 -21.27
N LEU A 25 -15.74 14.42 -21.61
CA LEU A 25 -16.11 13.03 -21.28
C LEU A 25 -15.55 12.57 -19.92
N SER A 26 -14.91 13.46 -19.18
CA SER A 26 -14.48 13.20 -17.80
C SER A 26 -15.69 13.19 -16.87
N GLY A 27 -15.75 12.23 -15.94
CA GLY A 27 -16.77 12.16 -14.89
C GLY A 27 -18.18 11.88 -15.39
N LEU A 28 -18.35 11.20 -16.52
CA LEU A 28 -19.69 10.90 -17.06
C LEU A 28 -20.51 10.04 -16.11
N GLU A 29 -21.78 10.42 -15.93
CA GLU A 29 -22.75 9.62 -15.20
C GLU A 29 -23.22 8.40 -16.01
N LYS A 30 -23.80 7.42 -15.33
CA LYS A 30 -24.23 6.15 -15.95
C LYS A 30 -25.15 6.32 -17.18
N ALA A 31 -26.04 7.31 -17.16
CA ALA A 31 -26.93 7.58 -18.30
C ALA A 31 -26.16 8.11 -19.52
N ASP A 32 -25.17 8.97 -19.27
CA ASP A 32 -24.34 9.59 -20.29
C ASP A 32 -23.33 8.59 -20.88
N VAL A 33 -22.83 7.64 -20.08
CA VAL A 33 -22.01 6.52 -20.57
C VAL A 33 -22.78 5.66 -21.58
N ALA A 34 -24.08 5.43 -21.36
CA ALA A 34 -24.89 4.66 -22.32
C ALA A 34 -25.05 5.40 -23.66
N LEU A 35 -25.20 6.72 -23.62
CA LEU A 35 -25.25 7.55 -24.83
C LEU A 35 -23.88 7.58 -25.54
N PHE A 36 -22.80 7.76 -24.78
CA PHE A 36 -21.44 7.66 -25.27
C PHE A 36 -21.22 6.33 -25.99
N TRP A 37 -21.59 5.21 -25.36
CA TRP A 37 -21.40 3.88 -25.92
C TRP A 37 -22.15 3.66 -27.24
N GLN A 38 -23.40 4.13 -27.33
CA GLN A 38 -24.16 4.05 -28.59
C GLN A 38 -23.47 4.80 -29.72
N LYS A 39 -22.91 5.99 -29.44
CA LYS A 39 -22.16 6.77 -30.44
C LYS A 39 -20.80 6.14 -30.74
N TRP A 40 -20.12 5.62 -29.72
CA TRP A 40 -18.82 4.96 -29.82
C TRP A 40 -18.83 3.82 -30.83
N GLN A 41 -19.89 3.00 -30.82
CA GLN A 41 -20.08 1.91 -31.76
C GLN A 41 -20.21 2.34 -33.22
N THR A 42 -20.52 3.62 -33.49
CA THR A 42 -20.59 4.16 -34.86
C THR A 42 -19.25 4.70 -35.37
N LEU A 43 -18.25 4.82 -34.51
CA LEU A 43 -16.93 5.35 -34.87
C LEU A 43 -16.12 4.32 -35.68
N SER A 44 -15.32 4.81 -36.64
CA SER A 44 -14.33 3.98 -37.32
C SER A 44 -13.30 3.46 -36.34
N LEU A 45 -12.69 2.31 -36.65
CA LEU A 45 -11.67 1.69 -35.80
C LEU A 45 -10.53 2.67 -35.48
N ASP A 46 -9.96 3.32 -36.51
CA ASP A 46 -8.89 4.31 -36.33
C ASP A 46 -9.28 5.43 -35.37
N ARG A 47 -10.55 5.86 -35.40
CA ARG A 47 -11.06 6.89 -34.50
C ARG A 47 -11.20 6.36 -33.07
N ARG A 48 -11.69 5.13 -32.88
CA ARG A 48 -11.80 4.51 -31.55
C ARG A 48 -10.44 4.34 -30.89
N VAL A 49 -9.46 3.81 -31.64
CA VAL A 49 -8.08 3.67 -31.15
C VAL A 49 -7.47 5.03 -30.81
N ALA A 50 -7.64 6.04 -31.67
CA ALA A 50 -7.12 7.38 -31.41
C ALA A 50 -7.77 8.02 -30.17
N VAL A 51 -9.07 7.85 -29.96
CA VAL A 51 -9.76 8.37 -28.77
C VAL A 51 -9.29 7.65 -27.51
N ALA A 52 -9.25 6.31 -27.52
CA ALA A 52 -8.83 5.52 -26.37
C ALA A 52 -7.43 5.94 -25.89
N ARG A 53 -6.45 6.00 -26.80
CA ARG A 53 -5.09 6.47 -26.48
C ARG A 53 -5.06 7.90 -25.93
N THR A 54 -5.94 8.77 -26.45
CA THR A 54 -5.97 10.16 -25.99
C THR A 54 -6.55 10.29 -24.59
N PHE A 55 -7.36 9.34 -24.09
CA PHE A 55 -7.80 9.36 -22.69
C PHE A 55 -6.61 9.17 -21.75
N ASP A 56 -5.74 8.20 -22.04
CA ASP A 56 -4.56 7.93 -21.23
C ASP A 56 -3.61 9.15 -21.22
N GLU A 57 -3.30 9.70 -22.41
CA GLU A 57 -2.47 10.91 -22.54
C GLU A 57 -3.07 12.11 -21.77
N LEU A 58 -4.40 12.23 -21.71
CA LEU A 58 -5.07 13.33 -21.01
C LEU A 58 -5.07 13.13 -19.49
N ALA A 59 -5.24 11.90 -19.02
CA ALA A 59 -5.18 11.57 -17.59
C ALA A 59 -3.77 11.76 -17.03
N GLU A 60 -2.74 11.40 -17.81
CA GLU A 60 -1.33 11.68 -17.46
C GLU A 60 -1.04 13.19 -17.37
N ASP A 61 -1.57 13.98 -18.31
CA ASP A 61 -1.40 15.45 -18.34
C ASP A 61 -2.15 16.17 -17.21
N ASN A 62 -3.25 15.59 -16.71
CA ASN A 62 -4.12 16.22 -15.72
C ASN A 62 -4.87 15.22 -14.84
N VAL A 63 -4.41 15.09 -13.60
CA VAL A 63 -4.97 14.21 -12.56
C VAL A 63 -6.43 14.52 -12.17
N ASP A 64 -6.94 15.71 -12.50
CA ASP A 64 -8.35 16.05 -12.22
C ASP A 64 -9.34 15.41 -13.21
N LEU A 65 -8.85 14.78 -14.29
CA LEU A 65 -9.69 14.11 -15.29
C LEU A 65 -9.94 12.65 -14.89
N ASP A 66 -11.21 12.27 -14.85
CA ASP A 66 -11.66 10.92 -14.53
C ASP A 66 -12.36 10.30 -15.74
N PHE A 67 -11.67 9.37 -16.42
CA PHE A 67 -12.23 8.62 -17.55
C PHE A 67 -12.70 7.21 -17.17
N GLN A 68 -12.75 6.87 -15.88
CA GLN A 68 -13.02 5.51 -15.43
C GLN A 68 -14.34 4.96 -15.98
N ALA A 69 -15.40 5.77 -15.98
CA ALA A 69 -16.72 5.36 -16.43
C ALA A 69 -16.76 5.01 -17.94
N VAL A 70 -16.04 5.76 -18.78
CA VAL A 70 -15.95 5.50 -20.22
C VAL A 70 -15.01 4.33 -20.51
N LEU A 71 -13.87 4.25 -19.83
CA LEU A 71 -12.92 3.14 -20.00
C LEU A 71 -13.54 1.79 -19.61
N LEU A 72 -14.38 1.76 -18.56
CA LEU A 72 -15.16 0.57 -18.21
C LEU A 72 -16.11 0.12 -19.34
N ALA A 73 -16.68 1.05 -20.11
CA ALA A 73 -17.47 0.71 -21.29
C ALA A 73 -16.59 0.20 -22.44
N LEU A 74 -15.39 0.76 -22.61
CA LEU A 74 -14.45 0.37 -23.67
C LEU A 74 -13.91 -1.06 -23.53
N LEU A 75 -14.00 -1.66 -22.34
CA LEU A 75 -13.72 -3.08 -22.13
C LEU A 75 -14.61 -4.00 -23.00
N ASP A 76 -15.78 -3.54 -23.45
CA ASP A 76 -16.68 -4.29 -24.35
C ASP A 76 -16.44 -3.98 -25.86
N ASP A 77 -15.37 -3.27 -26.22
CA ASP A 77 -15.07 -3.00 -27.64
C ASP A 77 -14.67 -4.28 -28.38
N SER A 78 -15.05 -4.37 -29.66
CA SER A 78 -14.69 -5.51 -30.49
C SER A 78 -13.21 -5.55 -30.85
N ASP A 79 -12.52 -4.41 -30.87
CA ASP A 79 -11.10 -4.34 -31.18
C ASP A 79 -10.23 -4.56 -29.94
N PRO A 80 -9.25 -5.48 -30.00
CA PRO A 80 -8.40 -5.78 -28.85
C PRO A 80 -7.50 -4.61 -28.43
N HIS A 81 -7.07 -3.73 -29.33
CA HIS A 81 -6.22 -2.59 -28.95
C HIS A 81 -7.01 -1.60 -28.09
N VAL A 82 -8.30 -1.38 -28.39
CA VAL A 82 -9.18 -0.56 -27.55
C VAL A 82 -9.34 -1.20 -26.17
N ARG A 83 -9.56 -2.52 -26.10
CA ARG A 83 -9.65 -3.24 -24.82
C ARG A 83 -8.34 -3.15 -24.01
N VAL A 84 -7.18 -3.24 -24.66
CA VAL A 84 -5.87 -3.10 -24.00
C VAL A 84 -5.72 -1.71 -23.38
N GLN A 85 -5.98 -0.64 -24.14
CA GLN A 85 -5.91 0.74 -23.64
C GLN A 85 -6.92 0.96 -22.50
N ALA A 86 -8.12 0.40 -22.62
CA ALA A 86 -9.12 0.47 -21.57
C ALA A 86 -8.67 -0.22 -20.27
N ILE A 87 -8.03 -1.39 -20.34
CA ILE A 87 -7.47 -2.07 -19.17
C ILE A 87 -6.34 -1.25 -18.55
N ASP A 88 -5.47 -0.69 -19.38
CA ASP A 88 -4.30 0.11 -18.95
C ASP A 88 -4.73 1.41 -18.24
N GLY A 89 -5.65 2.17 -18.84
CA GLY A 89 -6.21 3.38 -18.24
C GLY A 89 -7.07 3.14 -16.98
N LEU A 90 -7.44 1.89 -16.69
CA LEU A 90 -8.15 1.50 -15.47
C LEU A 90 -7.21 1.05 -14.34
N TRP A 91 -5.95 1.48 -14.35
CA TRP A 91 -4.96 1.08 -13.34
C TRP A 91 -5.33 1.53 -11.92
N GLU A 92 -5.96 2.69 -11.74
CA GLU A 92 -6.48 3.19 -10.45
C GLU A 92 -7.81 2.54 -10.02
N ASN A 93 -8.47 1.80 -10.91
CA ASN A 93 -9.73 1.16 -10.56
C ASN A 93 -9.47 -0.15 -9.80
N ASP A 94 -9.99 -0.14 -8.59
CA ASP A 94 -9.74 -1.14 -7.57
C ASP A 94 -11.01 -1.92 -7.18
N SER A 95 -12.03 -1.86 -8.04
CA SER A 95 -13.31 -2.52 -7.80
C SER A 95 -13.24 -4.05 -8.00
N LEU A 96 -14.00 -4.78 -7.19
CA LEU A 96 -14.18 -6.22 -7.34
C LEU A 96 -14.74 -6.57 -8.73
N GLN A 97 -15.61 -5.73 -9.27
CA GLN A 97 -16.21 -5.91 -10.59
C GLN A 97 -15.14 -5.88 -11.69
N LEU A 98 -14.18 -4.95 -11.61
CA LEU A 98 -13.08 -4.91 -12.55
C LEU A 98 -12.19 -6.15 -12.41
N MET A 99 -11.84 -6.56 -11.19
CA MET A 99 -11.06 -7.79 -10.96
C MET A 99 -11.73 -9.00 -11.61
N GLN A 100 -13.05 -9.15 -11.45
CA GLN A 100 -13.81 -10.25 -12.08
C GLN A 100 -13.78 -10.17 -13.61
N ARG A 101 -13.86 -8.97 -14.20
CA ARG A 101 -13.71 -8.79 -15.66
C ARG A 101 -12.30 -9.13 -16.13
N LEU A 102 -11.26 -8.71 -15.41
CA LEU A 102 -9.88 -9.04 -15.74
C LEU A 102 -9.61 -10.54 -15.67
N ILE A 103 -10.18 -11.25 -14.68
CA ILE A 103 -10.16 -12.72 -14.62
C ILE A 103 -10.81 -13.32 -15.86
N ALA A 104 -11.95 -12.79 -16.31
CA ALA A 104 -12.60 -13.26 -17.55
C ALA A 104 -11.72 -13.00 -18.79
N PHE A 105 -11.02 -11.86 -18.85
CA PHE A 105 -10.12 -11.51 -19.94
C PHE A 105 -8.86 -12.38 -20.04
N LEU A 106 -8.56 -13.23 -19.04
CA LEU A 106 -7.56 -14.30 -19.21
C LEU A 106 -7.96 -15.31 -20.29
N ASN A 107 -9.22 -15.30 -20.74
CA ASN A 107 -9.75 -16.10 -21.85
C ASN A 107 -10.18 -15.26 -23.06
N ASP A 108 -9.75 -14.00 -23.15
CA ASP A 108 -10.00 -13.15 -24.32
C ASP A 108 -9.43 -13.79 -25.59
N GLU A 109 -10.02 -13.53 -26.76
CA GLU A 109 -9.52 -14.04 -28.05
C GLU A 109 -8.11 -13.52 -28.37
N SER A 110 -7.79 -12.29 -27.97
CA SER A 110 -6.50 -11.65 -28.20
C SER A 110 -5.50 -11.97 -27.10
N GLY A 111 -4.33 -12.49 -27.49
CA GLY A 111 -3.23 -12.74 -26.57
C GLY A 111 -2.72 -11.47 -25.87
N GLU A 112 -2.83 -10.31 -26.51
CA GLU A 112 -2.44 -9.03 -25.91
C GLU A 112 -3.39 -8.61 -24.78
N VAL A 113 -4.71 -8.81 -24.98
CA VAL A 113 -5.72 -8.55 -23.94
C VAL A 113 -5.53 -9.51 -22.77
N ARG A 114 -5.27 -10.80 -23.05
CA ARG A 114 -4.94 -11.78 -22.00
C ARG A 114 -3.71 -11.37 -21.20
N ALA A 115 -2.68 -10.86 -21.87
CA ALA A 115 -1.42 -10.48 -21.24
C ALA A 115 -1.56 -9.24 -20.34
N ILE A 116 -2.22 -8.17 -20.83
CA ILE A 116 -2.46 -6.98 -20.02
C ILE A 116 -3.40 -7.29 -18.86
N ALA A 117 -4.41 -8.16 -19.04
CA ALA A 117 -5.27 -8.60 -17.95
C ALA A 117 -4.48 -9.33 -16.85
N ALA A 118 -3.61 -10.29 -17.23
CA ALA A 118 -2.74 -10.98 -16.28
C ALA A 118 -1.80 -10.02 -15.53
N LEU A 119 -1.23 -9.03 -16.22
CA LEU A 119 -0.42 -7.99 -15.59
C LEU A 119 -1.24 -7.15 -14.60
N SER A 120 -2.40 -6.65 -15.02
CA SER A 120 -3.28 -5.82 -14.17
C SER A 120 -3.79 -6.58 -12.96
N LEU A 121 -3.98 -7.90 -13.04
CA LEU A 121 -4.37 -8.74 -11.90
C LEU A 121 -3.30 -8.81 -10.80
N SER A 122 -2.04 -8.49 -11.09
CA SER A 122 -0.97 -8.46 -10.08
C SER A 122 -1.26 -7.48 -8.94
N ARG A 123 -1.91 -6.34 -9.22
CA ARG A 123 -2.28 -5.39 -8.16
C ARG A 123 -3.35 -5.96 -7.23
N PHE A 124 -4.33 -6.69 -7.78
CA PHE A 124 -5.34 -7.37 -6.97
C PHE A 124 -4.73 -8.52 -6.16
N ALA A 125 -3.69 -9.18 -6.68
CA ALA A 125 -2.95 -10.20 -5.94
C ALA A 125 -2.18 -9.60 -4.75
N TYR A 126 -1.54 -8.44 -4.92
CA TYR A 126 -0.95 -7.68 -3.80
C TYR A 126 -2.01 -7.31 -2.76
N ARG A 127 -3.17 -6.80 -3.20
CA ARG A 127 -4.31 -6.45 -2.34
C ARG A 127 -4.88 -7.65 -1.58
N ALA A 128 -4.83 -8.84 -2.18
CA ALA A 128 -5.16 -10.08 -1.49
C ALA A 128 -4.22 -10.36 -0.30
N GLU A 129 -2.91 -10.14 -0.50
CA GLU A 129 -1.89 -10.35 0.55
C GLU A 129 -2.01 -9.33 1.68
N VAL A 130 -2.27 -8.05 1.39
CA VAL A 130 -2.49 -7.03 2.43
C VAL A 130 -3.88 -7.09 3.09
N GLY A 131 -4.70 -8.09 2.75
CA GLY A 131 -5.98 -8.36 3.42
C GLY A 131 -7.15 -7.50 2.97
N GLU A 132 -7.04 -6.84 1.82
CA GLU A 132 -8.12 -6.01 1.25
C GLU A 132 -9.15 -6.81 0.46
N LEU A 133 -8.85 -8.07 0.11
CA LEU A 133 -9.80 -9.01 -0.48
C LEU A 133 -10.27 -10.04 0.55
N THR A 134 -11.52 -10.48 0.43
CA THR A 134 -12.00 -11.60 1.24
C THR A 134 -11.26 -12.90 0.86
N PRO A 135 -11.20 -13.90 1.75
CA PRO A 135 -10.54 -15.18 1.44
C PRO A 135 -11.11 -15.87 0.18
N ALA A 136 -12.41 -15.72 -0.08
CA ALA A 136 -13.06 -16.29 -1.26
C ALA A 136 -12.62 -15.58 -2.56
N GLU A 137 -12.50 -14.26 -2.54
CA GLU A 137 -12.04 -13.46 -3.68
C GLU A 137 -10.56 -13.71 -3.96
N ALA A 138 -9.73 -13.75 -2.92
CA ALA A 138 -8.31 -14.11 -3.02
C ALA A 138 -8.13 -15.52 -3.61
N GLN A 139 -8.93 -16.49 -3.15
CA GLN A 139 -8.89 -17.86 -3.67
C GLN A 139 -9.32 -17.93 -5.14
N MET A 140 -10.37 -17.21 -5.52
CA MET A 140 -10.83 -17.12 -6.92
C MET A 140 -9.75 -16.53 -7.83
N LEU A 141 -9.11 -15.44 -7.40
CA LEU A 141 -8.02 -14.81 -8.14
C LEU A 141 -6.81 -15.74 -8.29
N CYS A 142 -6.35 -16.32 -7.18
CA CYS A 142 -5.23 -17.25 -7.16
C CYS A 142 -5.48 -18.45 -8.09
N ARG A 143 -6.69 -19.01 -8.05
CA ARG A 143 -7.06 -20.13 -8.93
C ARG A 143 -7.02 -19.75 -10.41
N ALA A 144 -7.59 -18.60 -10.78
CA ALA A 144 -7.59 -18.14 -12.17
C ALA A 144 -6.17 -17.92 -12.71
N LEU A 145 -5.28 -17.35 -11.90
CA LEU A 145 -3.88 -17.15 -12.28
C LEU A 145 -3.13 -18.49 -12.42
N LEU A 146 -3.34 -19.43 -11.50
CA LEU A 146 -2.77 -20.78 -11.59
C LEU A 146 -3.24 -21.53 -12.84
N ASP A 147 -4.53 -21.46 -13.15
CA ASP A 147 -5.08 -22.06 -14.37
C ASP A 147 -4.44 -21.45 -15.62
N ALA A 148 -4.20 -20.12 -15.65
CA ALA A 148 -3.50 -19.45 -16.76
C ALA A 148 -2.01 -19.83 -16.88
N ILE A 149 -1.33 -20.14 -15.77
CA ILE A 149 0.09 -20.55 -15.76
C ILE A 149 0.27 -21.94 -16.39
N VAL A 150 -0.60 -22.89 -16.02
CA VAL A 150 -0.48 -24.30 -16.40
C VAL A 150 -1.03 -24.59 -17.80
N ASP A 151 -1.86 -23.70 -18.35
CA ASP A 151 -2.33 -23.79 -19.72
C ASP A 151 -1.18 -23.55 -20.71
N VAL A 152 -0.80 -24.60 -21.43
CA VAL A 152 0.30 -24.58 -22.41
C VAL A 152 -0.06 -23.85 -23.70
N GLU A 153 -1.36 -23.66 -23.97
CA GLU A 153 -1.84 -22.91 -25.13
C GLU A 153 -1.84 -21.40 -24.87
N GLN A 154 -1.70 -20.98 -23.61
CA GLN A 154 -1.54 -19.57 -23.28
C GLN A 154 -0.20 -19.04 -23.80
N PRO A 155 -0.18 -17.83 -24.40
CA PRO A 155 1.06 -17.18 -24.80
C PRO A 155 2.02 -17.06 -23.61
N LEU A 156 3.33 -17.16 -23.90
CA LEU A 156 4.38 -17.05 -22.88
C LEU A 156 4.22 -15.79 -22.02
N GLU A 157 3.84 -14.69 -22.66
CA GLU A 157 3.59 -13.40 -22.02
C GLU A 157 2.49 -13.50 -20.94
N VAL A 158 1.35 -14.15 -21.24
CA VAL A 158 0.26 -14.33 -20.26
C VAL A 158 0.74 -15.15 -19.07
N ARG A 159 1.42 -16.28 -19.35
CA ARG A 159 1.89 -17.22 -18.34
C ARG A 159 2.90 -16.56 -17.40
N ARG A 160 3.84 -15.76 -17.93
CA ARG A 160 4.86 -15.10 -17.12
C ARG A 160 4.29 -13.98 -16.25
N ARG A 161 3.32 -13.20 -16.75
CA ARG A 161 2.61 -12.19 -15.93
C ARG A 161 1.78 -12.84 -14.83
N ALA A 162 1.16 -14.00 -15.12
CA ALA A 162 0.47 -14.77 -14.11
C ALA A 162 1.43 -15.32 -13.04
N ILE A 163 2.63 -15.80 -13.42
CA ILE A 163 3.69 -16.20 -12.46
C ILE A 163 4.07 -15.03 -11.55
N GLU A 164 4.30 -13.86 -12.12
CA GLU A 164 4.60 -12.63 -11.40
C GLU A 164 3.52 -12.26 -10.37
N ALA A 165 2.24 -12.40 -10.73
CA ALA A 165 1.10 -12.11 -9.87
C ALA A 165 0.94 -13.15 -8.75
N VAL A 166 1.15 -14.45 -9.04
CA VAL A 166 1.05 -15.49 -8.00
C VAL A 166 2.16 -15.44 -6.95
N GLY A 167 3.20 -14.63 -7.19
CA GLY A 167 4.23 -14.29 -6.21
C GLY A 167 3.61 -13.84 -4.88
N TYR A 168 2.53 -13.07 -4.90
CA TYR A 168 1.86 -12.60 -3.67
C TYR A 168 1.10 -13.68 -2.90
N PHE A 169 0.81 -14.86 -3.49
CA PHE A 169 0.13 -15.95 -2.78
C PHE A 169 1.13 -16.88 -2.08
N ALA A 170 1.90 -16.34 -1.13
CA ALA A 170 2.99 -17.05 -0.45
C ALA A 170 2.56 -18.36 0.24
N GLN A 171 1.32 -18.41 0.74
CA GLN A 171 0.75 -19.58 1.44
C GLN A 171 0.24 -20.68 0.48
N SER A 172 0.12 -20.40 -0.82
CA SER A 172 -0.31 -21.39 -1.81
C SER A 172 0.85 -22.28 -2.21
N SER A 173 0.86 -23.54 -1.76
CA SER A 173 1.90 -24.52 -2.14
C SER A 173 1.94 -24.78 -3.65
N GLU A 174 0.79 -24.68 -4.33
CA GLU A 174 0.68 -24.77 -5.78
C GLU A 174 1.41 -23.59 -6.46
N ALA A 175 1.17 -22.35 -6.01
CA ALA A 175 1.89 -21.18 -6.51
C ALA A 175 3.40 -21.30 -6.32
N GLN A 176 3.85 -21.76 -5.14
CA GLN A 176 5.28 -21.96 -4.87
C GLN A 176 5.90 -23.04 -5.76
N THR A 177 5.14 -24.08 -6.10
CA THR A 177 5.58 -25.12 -7.03
C THR A 177 5.75 -24.55 -8.43
N GLU A 178 4.80 -23.76 -8.89
CA GLU A 178 4.83 -23.17 -10.24
C GLU A 178 5.92 -22.08 -10.39
N ILE A 179 6.21 -21.28 -9.35
CA ILE A 179 7.37 -20.38 -9.32
C ILE A 179 8.67 -21.18 -9.51
N GLY A 180 8.80 -22.31 -8.82
CA GLY A 180 9.96 -23.21 -8.98
C GLY A 180 10.08 -23.78 -10.39
N ARG A 181 8.97 -24.16 -11.02
CA ARG A 181 8.96 -24.62 -12.42
C ARG A 181 9.31 -23.50 -13.40
N ALA A 182 8.78 -22.30 -13.19
CA ALA A 182 9.08 -21.12 -14.01
C ALA A 182 10.57 -20.78 -13.98
N TYR A 183 11.22 -20.91 -12.82
CA TYR A 183 12.67 -20.71 -12.70
C TYR A 183 13.51 -21.77 -13.43
N ALA A 184 12.99 -22.98 -13.59
CA ALA A 184 13.61 -24.04 -14.37
C ALA A 184 13.27 -23.98 -15.88
N HIS A 185 12.51 -22.98 -16.31
CA HIS A 185 12.00 -22.88 -17.68
C HIS A 185 13.12 -22.53 -18.69
N PRO A 186 13.08 -23.07 -19.94
CA PRO A 186 14.10 -22.78 -20.96
C PRO A 186 14.11 -21.31 -21.40
N GLU A 187 12.94 -20.68 -21.48
CA GLU A 187 12.82 -19.26 -21.86
C GLU A 187 13.31 -18.34 -20.75
N GLN A 188 14.18 -17.40 -21.10
CA GLN A 188 14.78 -16.47 -20.14
C GLN A 188 13.74 -15.57 -19.48
N MET A 189 12.80 -15.02 -20.25
CA MET A 189 11.73 -14.15 -19.74
C MET A 189 10.87 -14.83 -18.66
N MET A 190 10.67 -16.15 -18.73
CA MET A 190 9.95 -16.89 -17.71
C MET A 190 10.77 -17.01 -16.41
N ARG A 191 12.09 -17.20 -16.52
CA ARG A 191 12.97 -17.26 -15.35
C ARG A 191 13.08 -15.90 -14.66
N GLU A 192 13.11 -14.82 -15.43
CA GLU A 192 13.05 -13.44 -14.93
C GLU A 192 11.78 -13.22 -14.09
N SER A 193 10.60 -13.52 -14.66
CA SER A 193 9.32 -13.45 -13.94
C SER A 193 9.28 -14.34 -12.69
N ALA A 194 9.97 -15.49 -12.70
CA ALA A 194 10.08 -16.35 -11.53
C ALA A 194 10.86 -15.69 -10.39
N VAL A 195 11.98 -15.00 -10.70
CA VAL A 195 12.78 -14.27 -9.69
C VAL A 195 11.98 -13.10 -9.12
N ALA A 196 11.23 -12.37 -9.95
CA ALA A 196 10.30 -11.34 -9.48
C ALA A 196 9.25 -11.92 -8.50
N ALA A 197 8.64 -13.05 -8.84
CA ALA A 197 7.67 -13.73 -7.99
C ALA A 197 8.29 -14.24 -6.68
N MET A 198 9.56 -14.67 -6.69
CA MET A 198 10.30 -15.06 -5.48
C MET A 198 10.43 -13.90 -4.49
N GLY A 199 10.78 -12.70 -4.96
CA GLY A 199 10.84 -11.49 -4.14
C GLY A 199 9.50 -11.15 -3.51
N ARG A 200 8.45 -11.06 -4.34
CA ARG A 200 7.08 -10.76 -3.90
C ARG A 200 6.50 -11.76 -2.91
N SER A 201 6.96 -13.00 -2.94
CA SER A 201 6.48 -14.02 -2.00
C SER A 201 6.98 -13.85 -0.57
N MET A 202 8.01 -13.03 -0.35
CA MET A 202 8.61 -12.82 0.98
C MET A 202 9.11 -14.11 1.65
N ARG A 203 9.37 -15.19 0.89
CA ARG A 203 9.74 -16.49 1.46
C ARG A 203 11.25 -16.69 1.52
N PRO A 204 11.84 -16.90 2.72
CA PRO A 204 13.27 -17.17 2.86
C PRO A 204 13.78 -18.40 2.09
N THR A 205 12.89 -19.33 1.73
CA THR A 205 13.23 -20.48 0.89
C THR A 205 13.79 -20.10 -0.47
N TRP A 206 13.48 -18.90 -0.97
CA TRP A 206 13.95 -18.41 -2.27
C TRP A 206 15.27 -17.65 -2.20
N PHE A 207 15.75 -17.29 -1.01
CA PHE A 207 16.94 -16.46 -0.83
C PHE A 207 18.19 -17.04 -1.53
N PRO A 208 18.48 -18.36 -1.45
CA PRO A 208 19.64 -18.92 -2.16
C PRO A 208 19.57 -18.77 -3.69
N TYR A 209 18.35 -18.72 -4.25
CA TYR A 209 18.13 -18.56 -5.69
C TYR A 209 18.30 -17.10 -6.09
N ILE A 210 17.73 -16.16 -5.32
CA ILE A 210 17.92 -14.72 -5.53
C ILE A 210 19.41 -14.36 -5.39
N GLU A 211 20.09 -14.86 -4.35
CA GLU A 211 21.52 -14.61 -4.12
C GLU A 211 22.39 -15.06 -5.31
N ARG A 212 22.05 -16.22 -5.89
CA ARG A 212 22.72 -16.73 -7.08
C ARG A 212 22.57 -15.79 -8.26
N GLU A 213 21.36 -15.27 -8.49
CA GLU A 213 21.07 -14.43 -9.65
C GLU A 213 21.60 -13.00 -9.53
N LEU A 214 21.89 -12.51 -8.32
CA LEU A 214 22.68 -11.27 -8.13
C LEU A 214 24.07 -11.36 -8.77
N ARG A 215 24.58 -12.57 -9.01
CA ARG A 215 25.88 -12.83 -9.66
C ARG A 215 25.71 -13.41 -11.07
N SER A 216 24.52 -13.30 -11.65
CA SER A 216 24.22 -13.86 -12.96
C SER A 216 25.04 -13.18 -14.06
N ILE A 217 25.40 -13.96 -15.08
CA ILE A 217 26.01 -13.42 -16.30
C ILE A 217 25.00 -12.60 -17.11
N SER A 218 23.70 -12.88 -16.96
CA SER A 218 22.64 -12.14 -17.63
C SER A 218 22.36 -10.84 -16.87
N PRO A 219 22.52 -9.66 -17.50
CA PRO A 219 22.15 -8.37 -16.90
C PRO A 219 20.69 -8.34 -16.44
N ALA A 220 19.77 -8.88 -17.25
CA ALA A 220 18.35 -8.94 -16.90
C ALA A 220 18.08 -9.78 -15.65
N MET A 221 18.79 -10.90 -15.45
CA MET A 221 18.66 -11.68 -14.21
C MET A 221 19.25 -10.96 -12.99
N ARG A 222 20.34 -10.21 -13.16
CA ARG A 222 20.89 -9.37 -12.07
C ARG A 222 19.93 -8.25 -11.69
N TYR A 223 19.32 -7.60 -12.68
CA TYR A 223 18.28 -6.59 -12.49
C TYR A 223 17.10 -7.14 -11.69
N GLU A 224 16.53 -8.27 -12.14
CA GLU A 224 15.39 -8.89 -11.45
C GLU A 224 15.76 -9.37 -10.04
N ALA A 225 16.97 -9.89 -9.85
CA ALA A 225 17.43 -10.28 -8.51
C ALA A 225 17.60 -9.06 -7.59
N ALA A 226 18.16 -7.95 -8.08
CA ALA A 226 18.27 -6.72 -7.32
C ALA A 226 16.89 -6.17 -6.93
N ARG A 227 15.95 -6.15 -7.89
CA ARG A 227 14.55 -5.82 -7.63
C ARG A 227 13.92 -6.73 -6.58
N ALA A 228 14.07 -8.03 -6.73
CA ALA A 228 13.52 -9.01 -5.78
C ALA A 228 14.06 -8.78 -4.35
N VAL A 229 15.34 -8.42 -4.19
CA VAL A 229 15.88 -8.05 -2.87
C VAL A 229 15.22 -6.79 -2.31
N GLY A 230 14.94 -5.79 -3.14
CA GLY A 230 14.23 -4.58 -2.70
C GLY A 230 12.78 -4.85 -2.30
N GLU A 231 12.06 -5.69 -3.05
CA GLU A 231 10.69 -6.12 -2.72
C GLU A 231 10.64 -6.88 -1.38
N LEU A 232 11.71 -7.59 -1.02
CA LEU A 232 11.84 -8.24 0.29
C LEU A 232 11.95 -7.25 1.47
N GLY A 233 12.20 -5.96 1.20
CA GLY A 233 12.42 -4.95 2.23
C GLY A 233 13.46 -5.39 3.25
N GLU A 234 13.20 -5.17 4.53
CA GLU A 234 14.13 -5.53 5.61
C GLU A 234 14.49 -7.02 5.66
N GLU A 235 13.57 -7.91 5.24
CA GLU A 235 13.82 -9.35 5.18
C GLU A 235 14.91 -9.70 4.16
N GLY A 236 15.21 -8.79 3.22
CA GLY A 236 16.30 -8.87 2.26
C GLY A 236 17.70 -8.65 2.84
N ARG A 237 17.84 -8.26 4.13
CA ARG A 237 19.14 -8.00 4.77
C ARG A 237 20.20 -9.10 4.60
N PRO A 238 19.86 -10.42 4.63
CA PRO A 238 20.83 -11.48 4.37
C PRO A 238 21.46 -11.43 2.98
N LEU A 239 20.78 -10.81 2.01
CA LEU A 239 21.20 -10.73 0.60
C LEU A 239 22.06 -9.49 0.29
N LEU A 240 22.23 -8.58 1.27
CA LEU A 240 23.02 -7.35 1.09
C LEU A 240 24.44 -7.61 0.60
N SER A 241 25.09 -8.69 1.03
CA SER A 241 26.45 -9.00 0.60
C SER A 241 26.57 -9.26 -0.90
N GLY A 242 25.53 -9.82 -1.52
CA GLY A 242 25.44 -10.01 -2.97
C GLY A 242 24.92 -8.78 -3.70
N LEU A 243 24.08 -7.97 -3.05
CA LEU A 243 23.46 -6.78 -3.65
C LEU A 243 24.44 -5.59 -3.74
N LEU A 244 25.20 -5.31 -2.68
CA LEU A 244 26.04 -4.12 -2.58
C LEU A 244 27.01 -3.91 -3.76
N PRO A 245 27.66 -4.95 -4.34
CA PRO A 245 28.51 -4.76 -5.51
C PRO A 245 27.79 -4.23 -6.76
N LEU A 246 26.49 -4.47 -6.91
CA LEU A 246 25.72 -4.09 -8.10
C LEU A 246 25.44 -2.58 -8.19
N VAL A 247 25.70 -1.83 -7.12
CA VAL A 247 25.61 -0.36 -7.13
C VAL A 247 26.64 0.28 -8.09
N ASP A 248 27.72 -0.45 -8.35
CA ASP A 248 28.81 -0.08 -9.23
C ASP A 248 28.75 -0.88 -10.56
N ASP A 249 27.62 -1.53 -10.87
CA ASP A 249 27.41 -2.23 -12.16
C ASP A 249 27.55 -1.26 -13.34
N GLU A 250 28.03 -1.80 -14.47
CA GLU A 250 28.21 -1.06 -15.72
C GLU A 250 26.86 -0.70 -16.34
N ASP A 251 25.84 -1.53 -16.10
CA ASP A 251 24.47 -1.27 -16.49
C ASP A 251 23.80 -0.30 -15.50
N ASN A 252 23.37 0.86 -15.99
CA ASN A 252 22.76 1.89 -15.17
C ASN A 252 21.38 1.46 -14.63
N GLU A 253 20.62 0.62 -15.33
CA GLU A 253 19.32 0.14 -14.83
C GLU A 253 19.53 -0.77 -13.61
N ILE A 254 20.56 -1.63 -13.66
CA ILE A 254 20.94 -2.49 -12.53
C ILE A 254 21.44 -1.64 -11.35
N ALA A 255 22.29 -0.65 -11.62
CA ALA A 255 22.81 0.24 -10.57
C ALA A 255 21.66 0.99 -9.88
N THR A 256 20.72 1.56 -10.65
CA THR A 256 19.56 2.28 -10.11
C THR A 256 18.62 1.35 -9.35
N ALA A 257 18.30 0.16 -9.88
CA ALA A 257 17.51 -0.84 -9.16
C ALA A 257 18.16 -1.26 -7.84
N THR A 258 19.50 -1.38 -7.83
CA THR A 258 20.27 -1.69 -6.62
C THR A 258 20.20 -0.56 -5.61
N ILE A 259 20.32 0.70 -6.04
CA ILE A 259 20.20 1.88 -5.18
C ILE A 259 18.82 1.91 -4.52
N TRP A 260 17.75 1.72 -5.30
CA TRP A 260 16.39 1.60 -4.78
C TRP A 260 16.26 0.46 -3.77
N ALA A 261 16.75 -0.74 -4.11
CA ALA A 261 16.66 -1.91 -3.24
C ALA A 261 17.40 -1.69 -1.90
N LEU A 262 18.55 -1.00 -1.91
CA LEU A 262 19.25 -0.62 -0.69
C LEU A 262 18.43 0.34 0.19
N GLY A 263 17.62 1.21 -0.41
CA GLY A 263 16.66 2.07 0.29
C GLY A 263 15.53 1.27 0.95
N GLN A 264 15.05 0.21 0.31
CA GLN A 264 14.00 -0.65 0.88
C GLN A 264 14.51 -1.59 1.98
N VAL A 265 15.71 -2.17 1.80
CA VAL A 265 16.27 -3.15 2.75
C VAL A 265 16.87 -2.48 4.00
N GLY A 266 17.49 -1.32 3.81
CA GLY A 266 18.11 -0.54 4.85
C GLY A 266 19.24 -1.22 5.63
N GLY A 267 19.44 -0.74 6.85
CA GLY A 267 20.58 -1.10 7.69
C GLY A 267 21.86 -0.31 7.40
N SER A 268 22.81 -0.37 8.34
CA SER A 268 23.98 0.52 8.34
C SER A 268 24.91 0.35 7.13
N SER A 269 24.95 -0.85 6.55
CA SER A 269 25.74 -1.11 5.34
C SER A 269 25.12 -0.48 4.10
N ALA A 270 23.79 -0.58 3.94
CA ALA A 270 23.06 0.06 2.85
C ALA A 270 23.18 1.58 2.95
N LYS A 271 22.88 2.16 4.12
CA LYS A 271 23.00 3.60 4.38
C LYS A 271 24.38 4.16 4.02
N ARG A 272 25.45 3.50 4.45
CA ARG A 272 26.83 3.91 4.14
C ARG A 272 27.12 3.91 2.64
N VAL A 273 26.60 2.92 1.90
CA VAL A 273 26.77 2.86 0.45
C VAL A 273 25.95 3.95 -0.24
N LEU A 274 24.71 4.18 0.17
CA LEU A 274 23.88 5.25 -0.37
C LEU A 274 24.52 6.64 -0.12
N GLU A 275 25.03 6.92 1.08
CA GLU A 275 25.77 8.17 1.38
C GLU A 275 27.01 8.37 0.49
N ARG A 276 27.67 7.28 0.08
CA ARG A 276 28.77 7.32 -0.89
C ARG A 276 28.25 7.65 -2.28
N VAL A 277 27.15 7.02 -2.71
CA VAL A 277 26.56 7.19 -4.05
C VAL A 277 25.92 8.58 -4.22
N ALA A 278 25.35 9.16 -3.16
CA ALA A 278 24.87 10.54 -3.13
C ALA A 278 25.98 11.57 -3.45
N ARG A 279 27.26 11.18 -3.35
CA ARG A 279 28.43 11.99 -3.72
C ARG A 279 29.01 11.64 -5.09
N SER A 280 28.35 10.77 -5.86
CA SER A 280 28.76 10.38 -7.21
C SER A 280 28.84 11.59 -8.14
N LYS A 281 29.62 11.50 -9.22
CA LYS A 281 29.61 12.51 -10.29
C LYS A 281 28.44 12.35 -11.26
N ASP A 282 27.85 11.16 -11.29
CA ASP A 282 26.67 10.83 -12.08
C ASP A 282 25.41 11.44 -11.44
N PRO A 283 24.70 12.36 -12.11
CA PRO A 283 23.50 12.98 -11.57
C PRO A 283 22.36 11.99 -11.29
N ASP A 284 22.18 10.99 -12.14
CA ASP A 284 21.07 10.05 -12.02
C ASP A 284 21.28 9.15 -10.80
N ARG A 285 22.52 8.66 -10.62
CA ARG A 285 22.90 7.88 -9.42
C ARG A 285 22.82 8.71 -8.14
N ARG A 286 23.21 10.00 -8.17
CA ARG A 286 23.07 10.88 -7.01
C ARG A 286 21.61 11.03 -6.61
N GLN A 287 20.75 11.38 -7.57
CA GLN A 287 19.32 11.57 -7.32
C GLN A 287 18.68 10.30 -6.76
N ALA A 288 18.91 9.14 -7.38
CA ALA A 288 18.38 7.87 -6.89
C ALA A 288 18.85 7.56 -5.46
N ALA A 289 20.10 7.90 -5.12
CA ALA A 289 20.63 7.67 -3.77
C ALA A 289 20.06 8.64 -2.73
N ASP A 290 19.81 9.89 -3.10
CA ASP A 290 19.16 10.87 -2.24
C ASP A 290 17.71 10.44 -1.95
N GLU A 291 16.95 10.02 -2.98
CA GLU A 291 15.59 9.46 -2.82
C GLU A 291 15.57 8.21 -1.91
N ALA A 292 16.52 7.28 -2.12
CA ALA A 292 16.65 6.09 -1.28
C ALA A 292 17.03 6.40 0.18
N LEU A 293 17.82 7.46 0.43
CA LEU A 293 18.15 7.92 1.79
C LEU A 293 16.97 8.59 2.47
N GLU A 294 16.16 9.35 1.72
CA GLU A 294 14.91 9.93 2.22
C GLU A 294 13.93 8.83 2.64
N GLU A 295 13.73 7.82 1.80
CA GLU A 295 12.89 6.65 2.11
C GLU A 295 13.36 5.93 3.39
N LEU A 296 14.67 5.67 3.51
CA LEU A 296 15.24 5.08 4.74
C LEU A 296 15.00 5.96 5.97
N SER A 297 15.10 7.27 5.81
CA SER A 297 14.88 8.21 6.91
C SER A 297 13.41 8.22 7.33
N LEU A 298 12.48 8.14 6.37
CA LEU A 298 11.04 8.03 6.63
C LEU A 298 10.69 6.71 7.33
N SER A 299 11.31 5.60 6.92
CA SER A 299 11.16 4.29 7.57
C SER A 299 11.71 4.31 9.01
N GLU A 300 12.90 4.88 9.24
CA GLU A 300 13.49 5.08 10.58
C GLU A 300 12.61 6.00 11.46
N LEU A 301 11.89 6.97 10.87
CA LEU A 301 10.91 7.82 11.56
C LEU A 301 9.59 7.08 11.83
N GLY A 302 9.19 6.16 10.96
CA GLY A 302 8.03 5.28 11.11
C GLY A 302 8.20 4.27 12.25
N GLU A 303 9.41 3.76 12.48
CA GLU A 303 9.74 2.98 13.69
C GLU A 303 9.68 3.82 14.97
N ILE A 304 9.83 5.15 14.86
CA ILE A 304 9.62 6.11 15.96
C ILE A 304 8.13 6.51 16.09
N SER A 305 7.26 6.05 15.18
CA SER A 305 5.85 6.47 15.05
C SER A 305 4.87 5.29 14.99
N MET A 306 4.83 4.49 16.05
CA MET A 306 3.57 3.91 16.51
C MET A 306 3.43 4.17 18.01
N PRO A 307 2.30 4.73 18.51
CA PRO A 307 2.06 4.76 19.94
C PRO A 307 2.01 3.31 20.45
N LEU A 308 3.02 2.92 21.22
CA LEU A 308 3.04 1.65 21.94
C LEU A 308 1.85 1.64 22.91
N HIS A 309 0.77 0.94 22.52
CA HIS A 309 -0.35 0.68 23.41
C HIS A 309 0.08 -0.30 24.49
N PHE A 310 0.35 0.21 25.68
CA PHE A 310 0.57 -0.63 26.86
C PHE A 310 -0.75 -0.91 27.56
N SER A 311 -1.03 -2.20 27.78
CA SER A 311 -2.19 -2.70 28.52
C SER A 311 -1.91 -2.85 30.02
N SER A 312 -0.64 -2.76 30.45
CA SER A 312 -0.25 -2.76 31.86
C SER A 312 1.05 -1.98 32.10
N LEU A 313 1.22 -1.43 33.30
CA LEU A 313 2.42 -0.70 33.70
C LEU A 313 3.69 -1.57 33.67
N ASP A 314 3.56 -2.88 33.81
CA ASP A 314 4.69 -3.82 33.78
C ASP A 314 5.32 -3.95 32.39
N GLN A 315 4.63 -3.49 31.34
CA GLN A 315 5.15 -3.43 29.98
C GLN A 315 6.04 -2.20 29.74
N LEU A 316 6.09 -1.26 30.70
CA LEU A 316 6.98 -0.11 30.66
C LEU A 316 8.40 -0.53 31.03
N THR A 317 9.19 -0.86 30.02
CA THR A 317 10.60 -1.29 30.18
C THR A 317 11.61 -0.15 30.03
N THR A 318 11.13 1.04 29.64
CA THR A 318 11.94 2.24 29.40
C THR A 318 11.81 3.23 30.56
N ALA A 319 12.89 3.92 30.90
CA ALA A 319 12.86 5.03 31.86
C ALA A 319 12.30 6.31 31.19
N TYR A 320 11.40 7.01 31.88
CA TYR A 320 10.79 8.25 31.39
C TYR A 320 11.26 9.45 32.21
N ASP A 321 11.59 10.55 31.52
CA ASP A 321 12.00 11.80 32.13
C ASP A 321 10.81 12.58 32.68
N HIS A 322 9.66 12.48 32.00
CA HIS A 322 8.43 13.19 32.36
C HIS A 322 7.21 12.27 32.25
N ILE A 323 6.33 12.31 33.24
CA ILE A 323 5.09 11.54 33.26
C ILE A 323 3.92 12.51 33.45
N TYR A 324 2.98 12.48 32.53
CA TYR A 324 1.74 13.24 32.56
C TYR A 324 0.58 12.29 32.84
N LEU A 325 -0.20 12.58 33.88
CA LEU A 325 -1.40 11.82 34.20
C LEU A 325 -2.60 12.58 33.62
N SER A 326 -3.26 11.98 32.65
CA SER A 326 -4.46 12.50 31.99
C SER A 326 -5.69 11.85 32.65
N PRO A 327 -6.51 12.60 33.41
CA PRO A 327 -7.73 12.04 33.99
C PRO A 327 -8.68 11.53 32.91
N HIS A 328 -8.92 12.33 31.87
CA HIS A 328 -9.73 11.98 30.70
C HIS A 328 -8.88 12.07 29.41
N LEU A 329 -9.42 11.54 28.31
CA LEU A 329 -8.95 11.82 26.95
C LEU A 329 -8.90 13.34 26.73
N ASP A 330 -7.89 13.81 26.01
CA ASP A 330 -7.58 15.20 25.65
C ASP A 330 -7.05 16.10 26.78
N ASP A 331 -7.20 15.74 28.07
CA ASP A 331 -6.84 16.63 29.19
C ASP A 331 -5.35 17.01 29.17
N ALA A 332 -4.45 16.03 28.99
CA ALA A 332 -3.01 16.27 28.93
C ALA A 332 -2.61 17.04 27.67
N ALA A 333 -3.21 16.71 26.53
CA ALA A 333 -2.96 17.41 25.27
C ALA A 333 -3.37 18.89 25.36
N LEU A 334 -4.58 19.17 25.87
CA LEU A 334 -5.13 20.52 25.97
C LEU A 334 -4.50 21.35 27.10
N SER A 335 -4.13 20.73 28.21
CA SER A 335 -3.60 21.46 29.38
C SER A 335 -2.08 21.61 29.34
N CYS A 336 -1.39 20.59 28.83
CA CYS A 336 0.06 20.46 28.92
C CYS A 336 0.75 20.29 27.57
N GLY A 337 0.03 20.29 26.44
CA GLY A 337 0.57 20.00 25.11
C GLY A 337 1.82 20.81 24.75
N GLY A 338 1.84 22.11 25.05
CA GLY A 338 3.03 22.95 24.80
C GLY A 338 4.27 22.54 25.62
N ALA A 339 4.09 22.04 26.85
CA ALA A 339 5.19 21.51 27.65
C ALA A 339 5.64 20.14 27.14
N ILE A 340 4.69 19.26 26.83
CA ILE A 340 4.93 17.92 26.27
C ILE A 340 5.74 18.05 24.97
N ALA A 341 5.28 18.87 24.02
CA ALA A 341 5.97 19.14 22.77
C ALA A 341 7.40 19.67 22.98
N ARG A 342 7.60 20.54 23.96
CA ARG A 342 8.94 21.06 24.31
C ARG A 342 9.86 20.00 24.89
N HIS A 343 9.34 19.08 25.71
CA HIS A 343 10.13 17.97 26.26
C HIS A 343 10.53 16.98 25.16
N ALA A 344 9.60 16.65 24.26
CA ALA A 344 9.86 15.80 23.11
C ALA A 344 10.87 16.42 22.13
N ALA A 345 10.75 17.71 21.83
CA ALA A 345 11.71 18.43 20.98
C ALA A 345 13.14 18.43 21.55
N ASN A 346 13.28 18.31 22.88
CA ASN A 346 14.58 18.17 23.56
C ASN A 346 15.06 16.71 23.69
N ARG A 347 14.41 15.77 22.98
CA ARG A 347 14.71 14.32 23.04
C ARG A 347 14.61 13.72 24.44
N GLN A 348 13.69 14.25 25.26
CA GLN A 348 13.38 13.67 26.57
C GLN A 348 12.23 12.68 26.43
N HIS A 349 12.28 11.58 27.18
CA HIS A 349 11.26 10.54 27.13
C HIS A 349 10.02 10.97 27.93
N VAL A 350 8.90 11.16 27.24
CA VAL A 350 7.62 11.59 27.85
C VAL A 350 6.60 10.47 27.80
N LEU A 351 5.95 10.21 28.94
CA LEU A 351 4.84 9.27 29.06
C LEU A 351 3.55 10.01 29.41
N VAL A 352 2.46 9.76 28.68
CA VAL A 352 1.11 10.23 29.03
C VAL A 352 0.28 9.01 29.42
N ILE A 353 -0.32 9.04 30.61
CA ILE A 353 -1.13 7.93 31.12
C ILE A 353 -2.56 8.42 31.25
N THR A 354 -3.49 7.86 30.48
CA THR A 354 -4.90 8.22 30.53
C THR A 354 -5.68 7.20 31.36
N ILE A 355 -6.28 7.67 32.46
CA ILE A 355 -6.73 6.80 33.56
C ILE A 355 -8.22 6.47 33.49
N CYS A 356 -9.08 7.37 33.00
CA CYS A 356 -10.53 7.17 32.99
C CYS A 356 -11.10 6.89 31.59
N THR A 357 -10.57 5.90 30.89
CA THR A 357 -10.97 5.58 29.49
C THR A 357 -11.81 4.30 29.36
N ALA A 358 -12.27 3.75 30.48
CA ALA A 358 -13.11 2.55 30.47
C ALA A 358 -14.42 2.82 29.72
N ALA A 359 -14.72 1.98 28.72
CA ALA A 359 -16.03 1.97 28.11
C ALA A 359 -17.10 1.61 29.16
N PRO A 360 -18.23 2.33 29.20
CA PRO A 360 -19.34 1.96 30.08
C PRO A 360 -19.88 0.58 29.70
N ASP A 361 -20.38 -0.17 30.69
CA ASP A 361 -20.98 -1.49 30.46
C ASP A 361 -22.20 -1.35 29.53
N THR A 362 -22.10 -1.95 28.34
CA THR A 362 -23.13 -1.89 27.30
C THR A 362 -24.42 -2.61 27.70
N ASN A 363 -24.42 -3.38 28.79
CA ASN A 363 -25.62 -4.03 29.33
C ASN A 363 -26.41 -3.11 30.27
N VAL A 364 -25.90 -1.92 30.59
CA VAL A 364 -26.60 -0.93 31.41
C VAL A 364 -27.20 0.15 30.49
N PRO A 365 -28.51 0.43 30.58
CA PRO A 365 -29.12 1.47 29.77
C PRO A 365 -28.53 2.84 30.11
N PHE A 366 -28.18 3.61 29.07
CA PHE A 366 -27.66 4.96 29.22
C PHE A 366 -28.63 5.88 29.96
N SER A 367 -28.09 6.86 30.69
CA SER A 367 -28.90 7.94 31.22
C SER A 367 -29.51 8.76 30.06
N PRO A 368 -30.64 9.46 30.28
CA PRO A 368 -31.23 10.32 29.26
C PRO A 368 -30.26 11.38 28.72
N PHE A 369 -29.34 11.86 29.56
CA PHE A 369 -28.28 12.78 29.16
C PHE A 369 -27.24 12.12 28.25
N ALA A 370 -26.76 10.93 28.60
CA ALA A 370 -25.80 10.20 27.76
C ALA A 370 -26.42 9.82 26.41
N ALA A 371 -27.69 9.38 26.40
CA ALA A 371 -28.42 9.09 25.16
C ALA A 371 -28.56 10.33 24.25
N ALA A 372 -28.80 11.52 24.83
CA ALA A 372 -28.85 12.77 24.08
C ALA A 372 -27.48 13.12 23.47
N MET A 373 -26.38 12.92 24.20
CA MET A 373 -25.03 13.15 23.68
C MET A 373 -24.68 12.20 22.53
N HIS A 374 -25.01 10.92 22.64
CA HIS A 374 -24.80 9.96 21.53
C HIS A 374 -25.60 10.34 20.27
N ALA A 375 -26.82 10.84 20.44
CA ALA A 375 -27.64 11.33 19.33
C ALA A 375 -27.02 12.58 18.67
N ASP A 376 -26.52 13.53 19.46
CA ASP A 376 -25.85 14.74 18.95
C ASP A 376 -24.54 14.43 18.23
N TRP A 377 -23.77 13.44 18.73
CA TRP A 377 -22.51 13.02 18.12
C TRP A 377 -22.71 12.17 16.86
N GLY A 378 -23.91 11.65 16.60
CA GLY A 378 -24.19 10.77 15.46
C GLY A 378 -23.45 9.43 15.52
N LEU A 379 -22.96 9.03 16.70
CA LEU A 379 -22.11 7.87 16.90
C LEU A 379 -22.74 6.88 17.87
N SER A 380 -22.68 5.60 17.52
CA SER A 380 -23.15 4.55 18.41
C SER A 380 -22.24 4.43 19.65
N PRO A 381 -22.77 4.00 20.80
CA PRO A 381 -22.00 4.01 22.06
C PRO A 381 -20.73 3.17 22.05
N ASP A 382 -20.71 2.08 21.27
CA ASP A 382 -19.55 1.22 21.01
C ASP A 382 -18.48 1.89 20.13
N ARG A 383 -18.84 2.93 19.38
CA ARG A 383 -17.94 3.65 18.47
C ARG A 383 -17.39 4.94 19.06
N VAL A 384 -18.10 5.58 19.99
CA VAL A 384 -17.68 6.86 20.60
C VAL A 384 -16.35 6.73 21.34
N VAL A 385 -16.19 5.70 22.18
CA VAL A 385 -14.94 5.54 22.95
C VAL A 385 -13.77 5.23 22.01
N ALA A 386 -13.99 4.37 21.01
CA ALA A 386 -12.97 4.06 20.00
C ALA A 386 -12.54 5.29 19.20
N GLN A 387 -13.50 6.14 18.80
CA GLN A 387 -13.20 7.36 18.05
C GLN A 387 -12.50 8.41 18.91
N ARG A 388 -12.95 8.62 20.16
CA ARG A 388 -12.28 9.53 21.10
C ARG A 388 -10.85 9.08 21.43
N LEU A 389 -10.60 7.77 21.48
CA LEU A 389 -9.25 7.23 21.62
C LEU A 389 -8.37 7.52 20.40
N GLN A 390 -8.92 7.44 19.18
CA GLN A 390 -8.20 7.82 17.96
C GLN A 390 -7.89 9.32 17.93
N GLU A 391 -8.83 10.16 18.35
CA GLU A 391 -8.63 11.61 18.42
C GLU A 391 -7.55 12.00 19.47
N ASP A 392 -7.56 11.37 20.64
CA ASP A 392 -6.54 11.57 21.69
C ASP A 392 -5.15 11.13 21.23
N VAL A 393 -5.07 10.01 20.50
CA VAL A 393 -3.82 9.56 19.86
C VAL A 393 -3.33 10.58 18.84
N ALA A 394 -4.19 11.05 17.93
CA ALA A 394 -3.83 12.04 16.92
C ALA A 394 -3.41 13.39 17.54
N ALA A 395 -4.03 13.80 18.64
CA ALA A 395 -3.64 15.01 19.38
C ALA A 395 -2.23 14.90 19.99
N LEU A 396 -1.77 13.68 20.28
CA LEU A 396 -0.48 13.39 20.88
C LEU A 396 0.60 12.98 19.85
N GLU A 397 0.23 12.60 18.62
CA GLU A 397 1.15 12.26 17.52
C GLU A 397 2.20 13.34 17.23
N PHE A 398 1.86 14.63 17.41
CA PHE A 398 2.80 15.74 17.23
C PHE A 398 3.86 15.86 18.34
N SER A 399 3.78 15.06 19.41
CA SER A 399 4.57 15.27 20.63
C SER A 399 5.32 14.03 21.15
N VAL A 400 5.32 12.90 20.45
CA VAL A 400 5.91 11.61 20.88
C VAL A 400 5.68 11.24 22.36
N PRO A 401 4.45 11.24 22.91
CA PRO A 401 4.20 10.57 24.17
C PRO A 401 3.48 9.24 23.95
N ILE A 402 3.95 8.23 24.68
CA ILE A 402 3.30 6.94 24.78
C ILE A 402 2.02 7.10 25.61
N ALA A 403 0.88 6.61 25.12
CA ALA A 403 -0.42 6.66 25.79
C ALA A 403 -0.79 5.30 26.41
N ILE A 404 -1.03 5.25 27.73
CA ILE A 404 -1.56 4.06 28.41
C ILE A 404 -3.05 4.26 28.67
N ASN A 405 -3.89 3.36 28.16
CA ASN A 405 -5.33 3.34 28.42
C ASN A 405 -5.67 2.14 29.30
N SER A 406 -5.96 2.39 30.58
CA SER A 406 -6.27 1.32 31.55
C SER A 406 -7.74 1.40 31.99
N PRO A 407 -8.56 0.34 31.82
CA PRO A 407 -9.89 0.31 32.41
C PRO A 407 -9.75 0.20 33.94
N CYS A 408 -10.54 1.00 34.66
CA CYS A 408 -10.52 1.14 36.13
C CYS A 408 -10.63 -0.20 36.91
N SER A 409 -11.10 -1.27 36.28
CA SER A 409 -11.19 -2.63 36.86
C SER A 409 -9.83 -3.31 37.13
N THR A 410 -8.76 -2.92 36.43
CA THR A 410 -7.40 -3.49 36.63
C THR A 410 -6.61 -2.82 37.75
N LEU A 411 -7.08 -1.68 38.29
CA LEU A 411 -6.49 -1.01 39.46
C LEU A 411 -6.97 -1.57 40.81
N SER A 412 -7.87 -2.57 40.80
CA SER A 412 -8.43 -3.17 42.01
C SER A 412 -7.42 -3.94 42.87
N THR A 413 -6.22 -4.25 42.35
CA THR A 413 -5.16 -4.88 43.13
C THR A 413 -4.36 -3.89 44.00
N VAL A 414 -4.55 -2.58 43.85
CA VAL A 414 -3.79 -1.55 44.58
C VAL A 414 -4.59 -0.87 45.70
N CYS A 415 -5.92 -0.81 45.61
CA CYS A 415 -6.76 -0.24 46.67
C CYS A 415 -7.22 -1.30 47.68
N ARG A 416 -6.29 -1.79 48.54
CA ARG A 416 -6.71 -2.33 49.84
C ARG A 416 -7.06 -1.14 50.76
N PRO A 417 -8.17 -1.19 51.51
CA PRO A 417 -8.55 -0.11 52.42
C PRO A 417 -7.48 0.02 53.51
N ILE A 418 -7.02 1.24 53.75
CA ILE A 418 -6.23 1.59 54.93
C ILE A 418 -7.16 1.42 56.14
N THR A 419 -7.18 0.23 56.74
CA THR A 419 -7.73 0.01 58.07
C THR A 419 -6.74 0.55 59.09
N THR A 420 -7.11 1.68 59.68
CA THR A 420 -6.79 2.14 61.05
C THR A 420 -5.58 1.48 61.74
N ALA A 421 -4.42 2.14 61.67
CA ALA A 421 -3.40 2.07 62.71
C ALA A 421 -3.10 3.49 63.19
N ALA A 422 -3.85 3.95 64.19
CA ALA A 422 -3.55 5.16 64.92
C ALA A 422 -2.21 4.99 65.65
N ARG A 423 -1.17 5.71 65.22
CA ARG A 423 -0.06 6.09 66.08
C ARG A 423 0.21 7.59 65.93
N ARG A 424 -0.18 8.30 66.99
CA ARG A 424 0.11 9.71 67.24
C ARG A 424 1.62 9.95 67.11
N TYR A 425 2.02 10.92 66.30
CA TYR A 425 3.21 11.71 66.58
C TYR A 425 2.88 13.19 66.45
N SER A 426 3.02 13.85 67.59
CA SER A 426 2.83 15.25 67.89
C SER A 426 3.79 16.15 67.11
N VAL A 427 3.25 17.20 66.51
CA VAL A 427 4.01 18.36 66.03
C VAL A 427 4.37 19.23 67.25
N PRO A 428 5.63 19.62 67.48
CA PRO A 428 5.92 20.77 68.31
C PRO A 428 5.78 22.02 67.43
N ARG A 429 4.70 22.78 67.62
CA ARG A 429 4.69 24.21 67.28
C ARG A 429 5.16 24.98 68.51
N ARG A 430 5.94 26.03 68.29
CA ARG A 430 5.94 27.15 69.23
C ARG A 430 4.57 27.80 69.25
#